data_AF-A0A350G231-F1
#
_entry.id   AF-A0A350G231-F1
#
_cell.length_a   1.000
_cell.length_b   1.000
_cell.length_c   1.000
_cell.angle_alpha   90.00
_cell.angle_beta   90.00
_cell.angle_gamma   90.00
#
_symmetry.space_group_name_H-M   'P 1'
#
loop_
_entity.id
_entity.type
_entity.pdbx_description
1 polymer ?
#
loop_
_entity_poly.entity_id
_entity_poly.type
_entity_poly.pdbx_seq_one_letter_code
_entity_poly.pdbx_strand_id
1 'polypeptide(L)'
;MTDFGKLILSKAEGPGQEFTLNKSLVALGRSTTNDIVLTEGRISRNHAQVTCTEEGITLTDLNSANGVWLNGQRIVESKIQEGDRFEIGGSVFQYIAPARDTREEVTLINSEAELERTLLQMTVPISLNDTSQPRLVVHAPNRTWELPLDNDSCSIGRTDENKLALGYSKISRNHARIERRGNNFILRDLQSTNGTRIGNDRIDEHLLKNGDTFQIGPASIVFKTGFSQEELTISESLDLYGKTGLTPVIFVPGTMGSELWLGSERVWPNVNFLLKHPEVFRYSEDTQLKAKGILNEMVIVPNLISFDQYNLLGDYLVEELGYERENNFIEFAYDWRQDVRRSARELAVFIEGWNVNTPITIIAHSLGTLVSRYYVEKLGGKNKVGRVLLMGGPHQGVPKIAANLLTGVDLLPFGLMGKRLTEIIETFPSCYQILPMYPCAIDQKGNPINLLEDESWIKPAYRPLVHMAQEFRKELGTKSSVPALSIFGYGLKTAVQLQVQRDQNGTFQKAIIDTEPGGDSSVPERSAVLPRTEIHPVQQYHGALFNDNDVKMRLKLELLQG
;
A
#
# COMPACT_ATOMS: atom_id res chain seq x y z
N MET A 1 -20.69 -20.39 26.04
CA MET A 1 -20.16 -19.56 27.14
C MET A 1 -19.59 -18.33 26.50
N THR A 2 -20.03 -17.14 26.88
CA THR A 2 -19.54 -15.89 26.27
C THR A 2 -18.09 -15.68 26.71
N ASP A 3 -17.18 -15.69 25.74
CA ASP A 3 -15.74 -15.49 25.97
C ASP A 3 -15.41 -14.05 25.57
N PHE A 4 -15.07 -13.23 26.56
CA PHE A 4 -14.66 -11.84 26.35
C PHE A 4 -13.13 -11.68 26.39
N GLY A 5 -12.38 -12.79 26.38
CA GLY A 5 -10.93 -12.81 26.42
C GLY A 5 -10.38 -13.08 27.82
N LYS A 6 -9.16 -12.64 28.09
CA LYS A 6 -8.46 -12.84 29.36
C LYS A 6 -7.63 -11.64 29.76
N LEU A 7 -7.45 -11.48 31.06
CA LEU A 7 -6.47 -10.58 31.66
C LEU A 7 -5.24 -11.38 32.09
N ILE A 8 -4.07 -10.95 31.65
CA ILE A 8 -2.79 -11.56 32.05
C ILE A 8 -2.11 -10.65 33.07
N LEU A 9 -2.02 -11.10 34.32
CA LEU A 9 -1.26 -10.45 35.38
C LEU A 9 0.23 -10.79 35.25
N SER A 10 1.06 -9.76 35.14
CA SER A 10 2.52 -9.90 35.04
C SER A 10 3.13 -10.38 36.36
N LYS A 11 4.09 -11.31 36.30
CA LYS A 11 4.88 -11.79 37.45
C LYS A 11 6.37 -11.48 37.25
N ALA A 12 7.10 -11.33 38.36
CA ALA A 12 8.54 -11.02 38.32
C ALA A 12 9.38 -12.14 37.69
N GLU A 13 9.00 -13.41 37.86
CA GLU A 13 9.62 -14.56 37.21
C GLU A 13 8.55 -15.60 36.82
N GLY A 14 8.60 -16.11 35.58
CA GLY A 14 7.67 -17.11 35.05
C GLY A 14 6.47 -16.55 34.26
N PRO A 15 5.63 -17.43 33.67
CA PRO A 15 4.45 -17.00 32.91
C PRO A 15 3.44 -16.28 33.81
N GLY A 16 2.86 -15.20 33.29
CA GLY A 16 1.84 -14.41 33.98
C GLY A 16 0.61 -15.24 34.37
N GLN A 17 -0.14 -14.77 35.37
CA GLN A 17 -1.37 -15.43 35.79
C GLN A 17 -2.54 -14.97 34.92
N GLU A 18 -3.28 -15.92 34.36
CA GLU A 18 -4.40 -15.63 33.46
C GLU A 18 -5.74 -15.65 34.20
N PHE A 19 -6.61 -14.70 33.87
CA PHE A 19 -7.98 -14.60 34.35
C PHE A 19 -8.93 -14.47 33.16
N THR A 20 -9.73 -15.51 32.89
CA THR A 20 -10.72 -15.48 31.80
C THR A 20 -11.87 -14.53 32.14
N LEU A 21 -12.22 -13.67 31.18
CA LEU A 21 -13.39 -12.79 31.25
C LEU A 21 -14.60 -13.52 30.66
N ASN A 22 -15.35 -14.21 31.51
CA ASN A 22 -16.54 -14.97 31.13
C ASN A 22 -17.84 -14.47 31.80
N LYS A 23 -17.78 -13.30 32.44
CA LYS A 23 -18.91 -12.62 33.10
C LYS A 23 -19.06 -11.22 32.52
N SER A 24 -20.29 -10.73 32.48
CA SER A 24 -20.59 -9.34 32.07
C SER A 24 -19.98 -8.28 33.00
N LEU A 25 -19.62 -8.66 34.23
CA LEU A 25 -18.93 -7.81 35.18
C LEU A 25 -17.93 -8.65 35.98
N VAL A 26 -16.69 -8.20 36.03
CA VAL A 26 -15.57 -8.83 36.76
C VAL A 26 -14.97 -7.79 37.71
N ALA A 27 -15.08 -8.02 39.01
CA ALA A 27 -14.54 -7.14 40.04
C ALA A 27 -13.09 -7.50 40.39
N LEU A 28 -12.24 -6.48 40.59
CA LEU A 28 -10.84 -6.60 40.98
C LEU A 28 -10.59 -5.88 42.30
N GLY A 29 -9.93 -6.54 43.26
CA GLY A 29 -9.56 -5.92 44.52
C GLY A 29 -9.00 -6.89 45.55
N ARG A 30 -8.60 -6.38 46.72
CA ARG A 30 -8.02 -7.22 47.78
C ARG A 30 -9.05 -7.99 48.61
N SER A 31 -10.32 -7.60 48.54
CA SER A 31 -11.38 -8.32 49.23
C SER A 31 -11.57 -9.70 48.59
N THR A 32 -11.80 -10.73 49.40
CA THR A 32 -12.11 -12.08 48.94
C THR A 32 -13.45 -12.19 48.21
N THR A 33 -14.23 -11.11 48.20
CA THR A 33 -15.51 -11.00 47.49
C THR A 33 -15.36 -10.60 46.02
N ASN A 34 -14.15 -10.26 45.54
CA ASN A 34 -13.90 -9.92 44.14
C ASN A 34 -13.67 -11.18 43.30
N ASP A 35 -13.90 -11.06 41.99
CA ASP A 35 -13.62 -12.13 41.03
C ASP A 35 -12.12 -12.35 40.83
N ILE A 36 -11.34 -11.26 40.82
CA ILE A 36 -9.88 -11.28 40.81
C ILE A 36 -9.38 -10.71 42.14
N VAL A 37 -8.94 -11.61 43.01
CA VAL A 37 -8.46 -11.28 44.35
C VAL A 37 -6.95 -11.02 44.32
N LEU A 38 -6.54 -9.80 44.67
CA LEU A 38 -5.14 -9.38 44.68
C LEU A 38 -4.74 -8.99 46.11
N THR A 39 -3.85 -9.77 46.73
CA THR A 39 -3.56 -9.67 48.17
C THR A 39 -2.64 -8.52 48.57
N GLU A 40 -2.25 -7.64 47.64
CA GLU A 40 -1.29 -6.58 47.87
C GLU A 40 -1.89 -5.41 48.66
N GLY A 41 -1.12 -4.86 49.61
CA GLY A 41 -1.59 -3.82 50.53
C GLY A 41 -1.99 -2.50 49.86
N ARG A 42 -1.45 -2.22 48.66
CA ARG A 42 -1.74 -1.04 47.85
C ARG A 42 -3.05 -1.15 47.06
N ILE A 43 -3.73 -2.30 47.09
CA ILE A 43 -4.97 -2.51 46.35
C ILE A 43 -6.16 -2.28 47.29
N SER A 44 -7.13 -1.45 46.87
CA SER A 44 -8.39 -1.25 47.60
C SER A 44 -9.21 -2.53 47.73
N ARG A 45 -10.11 -2.59 48.73
CA ARG A 45 -11.01 -3.73 48.94
C ARG A 45 -11.80 -4.07 47.68
N ASN A 46 -12.42 -3.07 47.06
CA ASN A 46 -12.94 -3.11 45.70
C ASN A 46 -12.19 -1.99 44.96
N HIS A 47 -11.33 -2.35 44.01
CA HIS A 47 -10.39 -1.41 43.39
C HIS A 47 -10.89 -0.96 42.03
N ALA A 48 -11.18 -1.92 41.15
CA ALA A 48 -11.63 -1.67 39.81
C ALA A 48 -12.68 -2.70 39.42
N GLN A 49 -13.42 -2.42 38.36
CA GLN A 49 -14.29 -3.37 37.72
C GLN A 49 -14.08 -3.36 36.21
N VAL A 50 -14.28 -4.51 35.60
CA VAL A 50 -14.28 -4.69 34.15
C VAL A 50 -15.69 -5.08 33.73
N THR A 51 -16.34 -4.22 32.95
CA THR A 51 -17.64 -4.51 32.35
C THR A 51 -17.42 -5.06 30.95
N CYS A 52 -17.93 -6.27 30.72
CA CYS A 52 -17.78 -6.98 29.45
C CYS A 52 -19.13 -6.98 28.71
N THR A 53 -19.15 -6.36 27.54
CA THR A 53 -20.32 -6.31 26.65
C THR A 53 -19.91 -6.72 25.23
N GLU A 54 -20.90 -6.97 24.37
CA GLU A 54 -20.63 -7.21 22.94
C GLU A 54 -20.02 -5.98 22.23
N GLU A 55 -20.24 -4.77 22.77
CA GLU A 55 -19.70 -3.51 22.25
C GLU A 55 -18.27 -3.18 22.74
N GLY A 56 -17.69 -4.07 23.55
CA GLY A 56 -16.33 -3.97 24.06
C GLY A 56 -16.22 -4.08 25.57
N ILE A 57 -14.98 -3.88 26.04
CA ILE A 57 -14.59 -4.03 27.44
C ILE A 57 -14.29 -2.66 28.03
N THR A 58 -14.93 -2.34 29.15
CA THR A 58 -14.76 -1.08 29.88
C THR A 58 -14.14 -1.34 31.25
N LEU A 59 -13.07 -0.61 31.58
CA LEU A 59 -12.39 -0.64 32.87
C LEU A 59 -12.76 0.61 33.66
N THR A 60 -13.25 0.44 34.88
CA THR A 60 -13.72 1.52 35.76
C THR A 60 -13.01 1.47 37.12
N ASP A 61 -12.49 2.60 37.59
CA ASP A 61 -11.96 2.78 38.95
C ASP A 61 -13.11 2.94 39.96
N LEU A 62 -13.16 2.09 40.99
CA LEU A 62 -14.21 2.13 42.02
C LEU A 62 -13.84 3.07 43.17
N ASN A 63 -13.36 4.27 42.81
CA ASN A 63 -12.84 5.27 43.75
C ASN A 63 -11.74 4.69 44.65
N SER A 64 -10.78 4.00 44.05
CA SER A 64 -9.68 3.36 44.76
C SER A 64 -8.70 4.36 45.36
N ALA A 65 -7.94 3.94 46.39
CA ALA A 65 -6.99 4.83 47.05
C ALA A 65 -5.79 5.22 46.17
N ASN A 66 -5.39 4.35 45.23
CA ASN A 66 -4.19 4.54 44.39
C ASN A 66 -4.50 4.72 42.90
N GLY A 67 -5.79 4.64 42.52
CA GLY A 67 -6.25 4.82 41.14
C GLY A 67 -5.93 3.66 40.22
N VAL A 68 -6.61 3.66 39.06
CA VAL A 68 -6.34 2.78 37.92
C VAL A 68 -5.57 3.55 36.87
N TRP A 69 -4.50 2.96 36.33
CA TRP A 69 -3.67 3.56 35.29
C TRP A 69 -3.74 2.72 34.03
N LEU A 70 -4.20 3.27 32.92
CA LEU A 70 -4.25 2.62 31.62
C LEU A 70 -3.18 3.25 30.70
N ASN A 71 -2.25 2.44 30.19
CA ASN A 71 -1.17 2.88 29.30
C ASN A 71 -0.39 4.12 29.82
N GLY A 72 -0.19 4.20 31.14
CA GLY A 72 0.52 5.29 31.80
C GLY A 72 -0.33 6.52 32.14
N GLN A 73 -1.63 6.52 31.82
CA GLN A 73 -2.57 7.60 32.17
C GLN A 73 -3.57 7.14 33.24
N ARG A 74 -3.82 7.97 34.25
CA ARG A 74 -4.83 7.68 35.28
C ARG A 74 -6.23 7.83 34.72
N ILE A 75 -7.09 6.83 34.94
CA ILE A 75 -8.47 6.81 34.45
C ILE A 75 -9.49 6.75 35.59
N VAL A 76 -10.71 7.22 35.31
CA VAL A 76 -11.91 6.92 36.09
C VAL A 76 -12.71 5.82 35.39
N GLU A 77 -12.85 5.92 34.07
CA GLU A 77 -13.45 4.91 33.21
C GLU A 77 -12.84 5.00 31.81
N SER A 78 -12.54 3.86 31.18
CA SER A 78 -12.08 3.82 29.78
C SER A 78 -12.40 2.48 29.14
N LYS A 79 -12.67 2.48 27.83
CA LYS A 79 -12.63 1.25 27.02
C LYS A 79 -11.18 0.76 26.93
N ILE A 80 -10.99 -0.56 26.92
CA ILE A 80 -9.69 -1.22 26.75
C ILE A 80 -9.71 -2.11 25.50
N GLN A 81 -8.62 -2.12 24.75
CA GLN A 81 -8.44 -2.85 23.49
C GLN A 81 -7.39 -3.95 23.63
N GLU A 82 -7.34 -4.85 22.63
CA GLU A 82 -6.31 -5.91 22.54
C GLU A 82 -4.91 -5.34 22.77
N GLY A 83 -4.20 -5.90 23.74
CA GLY A 83 -2.83 -5.51 24.06
C GLY A 83 -2.69 -4.33 25.02
N ASP A 84 -3.78 -3.63 25.37
CA ASP A 84 -3.73 -2.56 26.36
C ASP A 84 -3.26 -3.07 27.73
N ARG A 85 -2.50 -2.22 28.42
CA ARG A 85 -1.95 -2.51 29.74
C ARG A 85 -2.52 -1.58 30.78
N PHE A 86 -3.03 -2.13 31.87
CA PHE A 86 -3.44 -1.33 33.01
C PHE A 86 -2.78 -1.78 34.31
N GLU A 87 -2.60 -0.84 35.22
CA GLU A 87 -1.97 -1.04 36.52
C GLU A 87 -2.93 -0.66 37.66
N ILE A 88 -3.01 -1.53 38.67
CA ILE A 88 -3.70 -1.25 39.94
C ILE A 88 -2.80 -1.62 41.11
N GLY A 89 -2.43 -0.63 41.93
CA GLY A 89 -1.65 -0.85 43.15
C GLY A 89 -0.28 -1.51 42.96
N GLY A 90 0.32 -1.45 41.75
CA GLY A 90 1.58 -2.12 41.39
C GLY A 90 1.40 -3.40 40.57
N SER A 91 0.18 -3.94 40.48
CA SER A 91 -0.14 -5.11 39.66
C SER A 91 -0.46 -4.69 38.22
N VAL A 92 0.32 -5.20 37.25
CA VAL A 92 0.18 -4.87 35.81
C VAL A 92 -0.55 -5.99 35.07
N PHE A 93 -1.67 -5.64 34.45
CA PHE A 93 -2.48 -6.50 33.61
C PHE A 93 -2.34 -6.13 32.15
N GLN A 94 -2.37 -7.14 31.27
CA GLN A 94 -2.57 -6.97 29.84
C GLN A 94 -3.87 -7.64 29.42
N TYR A 95 -4.70 -6.94 28.65
CA TYR A 95 -5.90 -7.53 28.07
C TYR A 95 -5.58 -8.27 26.77
N ILE A 96 -6.08 -9.50 26.66
CA ILE A 96 -6.02 -10.34 25.46
C ILE A 96 -7.45 -10.75 25.12
N ALA A 97 -7.98 -10.25 24.02
CA ALA A 97 -9.22 -10.59 23.37
C ALA A 97 -9.30 -12.10 23.09
N PRO A 98 -10.53 -12.67 23.04
CA PRO A 98 -10.71 -14.08 22.76
C PRO A 98 -10.10 -14.43 21.42
N ALA A 99 -9.44 -15.59 21.34
CA ALA A 99 -8.97 -16.13 20.07
C ALA A 99 -10.20 -16.32 19.17
N ARG A 100 -10.36 -15.47 18.14
CA ARG A 100 -11.38 -15.70 17.12
C ARG A 100 -11.02 -17.00 16.42
N ASP A 101 -11.74 -18.08 16.76
CA ASP A 101 -11.76 -19.28 15.96
C ASP A 101 -12.24 -18.83 14.57
N THR A 102 -11.33 -18.80 13.59
CA THR A 102 -11.65 -18.48 12.20
C THR A 102 -12.31 -19.68 11.53
N ARG A 103 -13.28 -20.27 12.21
CA ARG A 103 -14.41 -20.87 11.53
C ARG A 103 -15.31 -19.69 11.21
N GLU A 104 -15.35 -19.35 9.93
CA GLU A 104 -16.39 -18.50 9.38
C GLU A 104 -17.74 -19.14 9.73
N GLU A 105 -18.33 -18.76 10.86
CA GLU A 105 -19.77 -18.80 10.99
C GLU A 105 -20.29 -17.78 9.98
N VAL A 106 -20.81 -18.33 8.89
CA VAL A 106 -21.62 -17.62 7.89
C VAL A 106 -22.71 -16.89 8.67
N THR A 107 -22.49 -15.59 8.94
CA THR A 107 -23.54 -14.73 9.42
C THR A 107 -24.42 -14.49 8.21
N LEU A 108 -25.54 -15.22 8.13
CA LEU A 108 -26.57 -14.96 7.13
C LEU A 108 -27.06 -13.53 7.36
N ILE A 109 -26.62 -12.60 6.50
CA ILE A 109 -27.21 -11.26 6.44
C ILE A 109 -28.65 -11.45 5.99
N ASN A 110 -29.59 -11.19 6.89
CA ASN A 110 -31.02 -11.31 6.59
C ASN A 110 -31.65 -9.95 6.26
N SER A 111 -30.85 -8.87 6.19
CA SER A 111 -31.36 -7.53 5.85
C SER A 111 -30.31 -6.58 5.23
N GLU A 112 -30.79 -5.66 4.41
CA GLU A 112 -30.03 -4.59 3.75
C GLU A 112 -29.29 -3.68 4.75
N ALA A 113 -29.84 -3.49 5.95
CA ALA A 113 -29.25 -2.66 7.01
C ALA A 113 -28.00 -3.28 7.68
N GLU A 114 -27.91 -4.62 7.74
CA GLU A 114 -26.72 -5.32 8.24
C GLU A 114 -25.57 -5.27 7.22
N LEU A 115 -25.90 -5.38 5.93
CA LEU A 115 -24.97 -5.15 4.82
C LEU A 115 -24.38 -3.72 4.92
N GLU A 116 -25.23 -2.71 5.07
CA GLU A 116 -24.79 -1.31 5.27
C GLU A 116 -23.87 -1.15 6.50
N ARG A 117 -24.19 -1.75 7.66
CA ARG A 117 -23.32 -1.65 8.85
C ARG A 117 -21.96 -2.31 8.66
N THR A 118 -21.88 -3.44 7.96
CA THR A 118 -20.60 -4.12 7.71
C THR A 118 -19.74 -3.35 6.72
N LEU A 119 -20.35 -2.79 5.69
CA LEU A 119 -19.63 -2.02 4.68
C LEU A 119 -19.09 -0.69 5.26
N LEU A 120 -19.74 -0.11 6.28
CA LEU A 120 -19.28 1.09 7.00
C LEU A 120 -17.91 0.87 7.68
N GLN A 121 -17.63 -0.38 8.09
CA GLN A 121 -16.39 -0.77 8.77
C GLN A 121 -15.23 -1.07 7.79
N MET A 122 -15.49 -1.10 6.47
CA MET A 122 -14.50 -1.40 5.42
C MET A 122 -13.93 -0.16 4.73
N THR A 123 -14.19 1.05 5.24
CA THR A 123 -13.65 2.29 4.68
C THR A 123 -12.12 2.34 4.79
N VAL A 124 -11.43 2.44 3.64
CA VAL A 124 -10.00 2.71 3.59
C VAL A 124 -9.80 4.20 3.89
N PRO A 125 -9.12 4.59 4.97
CA PRO A 125 -8.91 6.00 5.26
C PRO A 125 -7.95 6.59 4.23
N ILE A 126 -8.42 7.55 3.43
CA ILE A 126 -7.56 8.43 2.63
C ILE A 126 -6.97 9.46 3.60
N SER A 127 -5.70 9.30 3.95
CA SER A 127 -4.96 10.32 4.69
C SER A 127 -4.32 11.28 3.69
N LEU A 128 -4.84 12.50 3.54
CA LEU A 128 -4.12 13.55 2.84
C LEU A 128 -3.03 14.04 3.79
N ASN A 129 -1.80 13.53 3.64
CA ASN A 129 -0.70 13.92 4.51
C ASN A 129 -0.32 15.38 4.19
N ASP A 130 -0.68 16.32 5.06
CA ASP A 130 -0.15 17.68 4.98
C ASP A 130 1.27 17.67 5.53
N THR A 131 2.25 17.85 4.64
CA THR A 131 3.65 17.81 5.01
C THR A 131 4.24 19.22 4.97
N SER A 132 3.99 20.01 6.02
CA SER A 132 4.49 21.39 6.08
C SER A 132 5.97 21.52 6.49
N GLN A 133 6.61 20.41 6.88
CA GLN A 133 7.97 20.42 7.39
C GLN A 133 8.99 19.72 6.46
N PRO A 134 10.20 20.29 6.33
CA PRO A 134 11.30 19.64 5.61
C PRO A 134 11.71 18.32 6.25
N ARG A 135 11.91 17.30 5.43
CA ARG A 135 12.28 15.95 5.88
C ARG A 135 13.03 15.17 4.82
N LEU A 136 13.68 14.10 5.25
CA LEU A 136 14.25 13.09 4.39
C LEU A 136 13.36 11.85 4.40
N VAL A 137 13.05 11.29 3.23
CA VAL A 137 12.51 9.94 3.14
C VAL A 137 13.63 9.01 2.70
N VAL A 138 14.00 8.09 3.58
CA VAL A 138 15.15 7.21 3.43
C VAL A 138 14.67 5.84 2.99
N HIS A 139 14.95 5.47 1.74
CA HIS A 139 14.72 4.13 1.21
C HIS A 139 16.02 3.33 1.28
N ALA A 140 16.07 2.33 2.16
CA ALA A 140 17.22 1.45 2.32
C ALA A 140 16.80 -0.02 2.15
N PRO A 141 17.75 -0.96 1.90
CA PRO A 141 17.43 -2.36 1.63
C PRO A 141 16.44 -3.05 2.58
N ASN A 142 16.40 -2.65 3.86
CA ASN A 142 15.59 -3.32 4.87
C ASN A 142 14.30 -2.58 5.23
N ARG A 143 14.18 -1.27 4.92
CA ARG A 143 13.02 -0.45 5.29
C ARG A 143 13.05 0.92 4.61
N THR A 144 11.87 1.53 4.52
CA THR A 144 11.69 2.96 4.21
C THR A 144 11.17 3.69 5.44
N TRP A 145 11.71 4.88 5.75
CA TRP A 145 11.24 5.71 6.86
C TRP A 145 11.53 7.19 6.64
N GLU A 146 10.90 8.05 7.43
CA GLU A 146 11.14 9.49 7.38
C GLU A 146 12.05 9.97 8.51
N LEU A 147 12.83 11.01 8.25
CA LEU A 147 13.62 11.74 9.23
C LEU A 147 13.33 13.25 9.10
N PRO A 148 12.65 13.86 10.08
CA PRO A 148 12.44 15.30 10.10
C PRO A 148 13.74 16.11 10.19
N LEU A 149 13.79 17.24 9.48
CA LEU A 149 14.92 18.17 9.44
C LEU A 149 14.68 19.41 10.32
N ASP A 150 14.38 19.16 11.60
CA ASP A 150 13.96 20.20 12.56
C ASP A 150 15.10 21.09 13.07
N ASN A 151 16.35 20.65 12.89
CA ASN A 151 17.55 21.33 13.37
C ASN A 151 18.35 21.93 12.21
N ASP A 152 19.23 22.88 12.53
CA ASP A 152 20.10 23.53 11.54
C ASP A 152 21.12 22.60 10.87
N SER A 153 21.31 21.40 11.41
CA SER A 153 22.25 20.42 10.88
C SER A 153 21.75 18.99 11.08
N CYS A 154 21.98 18.15 10.06
CA CYS A 154 21.73 16.72 10.10
C CYS A 154 22.99 15.98 9.64
N SER A 155 23.64 15.25 10.55
CA SER A 155 24.76 14.36 10.24
C SER A 155 24.28 13.03 9.69
N ILE A 156 24.97 12.53 8.66
CA ILE A 156 24.68 11.26 7.98
C ILE A 156 25.95 10.42 7.99
N GLY A 157 25.85 9.17 8.44
CA GLY A 157 27.01 8.30 8.54
C GLY A 157 26.67 6.88 8.97
N ARG A 158 27.69 6.03 9.06
CA ARG A 158 27.48 4.59 9.34
C ARG A 158 27.11 4.30 10.79
N THR A 159 27.60 5.12 11.69
CA THR A 159 27.54 4.87 13.14
C THR A 159 26.42 5.67 13.78
N ASP A 160 25.98 5.25 14.97
CA ASP A 160 24.84 5.78 15.71
C ASP A 160 25.07 7.18 16.30
N GLU A 161 26.29 7.72 16.23
CA GLU A 161 26.55 9.12 16.58
C GLU A 161 26.02 10.11 15.52
N ASN A 162 25.55 9.62 14.37
CA ASN A 162 24.91 10.44 13.33
C ASN A 162 23.40 10.52 13.52
N LYS A 163 22.79 11.68 13.22
CA LYS A 163 21.32 11.82 13.23
C LYS A 163 20.66 10.84 12.27
N LEU A 164 21.25 10.66 11.08
CA LEU A 164 20.91 9.58 10.15
C LEU A 164 22.01 8.52 10.16
N ALA A 165 21.84 7.52 11.03
CA ALA A 165 22.71 6.36 11.11
C ALA A 165 22.30 5.28 10.10
N LEU A 166 23.22 4.96 9.17
CA LEU A 166 23.03 3.98 8.11
C LEU A 166 24.10 2.89 8.23
N GLY A 167 23.82 1.83 8.99
CA GLY A 167 24.76 0.77 9.41
C GLY A 167 25.43 -0.08 8.31
N TYR A 168 25.50 0.39 7.07
CA TYR A 168 26.10 -0.32 5.94
C TYR A 168 27.60 -0.08 5.84
N SER A 169 28.37 -1.15 5.59
CA SER A 169 29.84 -1.11 5.52
C SER A 169 30.39 -0.15 4.45
N LYS A 170 29.62 0.08 3.37
CA LYS A 170 29.95 1.02 2.27
C LYS A 170 29.76 2.50 2.65
N ILE A 171 29.33 2.80 3.87
CA ILE A 171 29.13 4.18 4.34
C ILE A 171 30.27 4.51 5.32
N SER A 172 30.90 5.67 5.16
CA SER A 172 31.90 6.19 6.12
C SER A 172 31.25 6.50 7.48
N ARG A 173 32.04 6.46 8.57
CA ARG A 173 31.52 6.74 9.93
C ARG A 173 30.82 8.09 10.00
N ASN A 174 31.44 9.13 9.44
CA ASN A 174 30.83 10.42 9.13
C ASN A 174 30.91 10.56 7.61
N HIS A 175 29.77 10.50 6.92
CA HIS A 175 29.74 10.41 5.45
C HIS A 175 29.37 11.74 4.82
N ALA A 176 28.26 12.33 5.25
CA ALA A 176 27.74 13.57 4.72
C ALA A 176 27.08 14.38 5.82
N ARG A 177 26.78 15.64 5.53
CA ARG A 177 25.99 16.51 6.39
C ARG A 177 25.05 17.36 5.55
N ILE A 178 23.84 17.56 6.05
CA ILE A 178 22.92 18.57 5.54
C ILE A 178 22.94 19.76 6.50
N GLU A 179 23.17 20.95 5.97
CA GLU A 179 23.15 22.21 6.71
C GLU A 179 21.99 23.07 6.24
N ARG A 180 21.17 23.55 7.17
CA ARG A 180 20.12 24.53 6.90
C ARG A 180 20.70 25.93 6.96
N ARG A 181 20.42 26.74 5.94
CA ARG A 181 20.76 28.17 5.87
C ARG A 181 19.51 28.95 5.47
N GLY A 182 18.77 29.44 6.45
CA GLY A 182 17.43 30.01 6.23
C GLY A 182 16.46 28.93 5.75
N ASN A 183 15.92 29.11 4.54
CA ASN A 183 15.04 28.13 3.89
C ASN A 183 15.79 27.14 2.99
N ASN A 184 17.10 27.33 2.80
CA ASN A 184 17.91 26.47 1.93
C ASN A 184 18.55 25.33 2.72
N PHE A 185 18.66 24.16 2.09
CA PHE A 185 19.33 22.99 2.64
C PHE A 185 20.51 22.62 1.74
N ILE A 186 21.71 22.54 2.32
CA ILE A 186 22.94 22.26 1.57
C ILE A 186 23.47 20.90 2.02
N LEU A 187 23.54 19.94 1.10
CA LEU A 187 24.16 18.64 1.29
C LEU A 187 25.66 18.74 1.00
N ARG A 188 26.51 18.30 1.92
CA ARG A 188 27.97 18.26 1.77
C ARG A 188 28.50 16.84 2.01
N ASP A 189 29.32 16.32 1.09
CA ASP A 189 30.10 15.10 1.32
C ASP A 189 31.29 15.42 2.22
N LEU A 190 31.54 14.60 3.24
CA LEU A 190 32.62 14.81 4.22
C LEU A 190 33.87 14.02 3.83
N GLN A 191 34.26 14.10 2.56
CA GLN A 191 35.35 13.33 1.96
C GLN A 191 35.17 11.82 2.22
N SER A 192 33.95 11.34 2.00
CA SER A 192 33.60 9.96 2.26
C SER A 192 34.32 9.01 1.31
N THR A 193 34.51 7.76 1.71
CA THR A 193 35.27 6.79 0.90
C THR A 193 34.57 6.49 -0.43
N ASN A 194 33.25 6.30 -0.40
CA ASN A 194 32.47 5.89 -1.57
C ASN A 194 31.69 7.03 -2.25
N GLY A 195 31.65 8.21 -1.64
CA GLY A 195 30.99 9.39 -2.16
C GLY A 195 29.48 9.41 -1.96
N THR A 196 28.97 10.63 -1.83
CA THR A 196 27.57 11.00 -1.99
C THR A 196 27.27 11.28 -3.46
N ARG A 197 26.16 10.78 -3.99
CA ARG A 197 25.80 10.95 -5.42
C ARG A 197 24.41 11.52 -5.61
N ILE A 198 24.19 12.27 -6.69
CA ILE A 198 22.87 12.62 -7.22
C ILE A 198 22.81 12.13 -8.66
N GLY A 199 21.81 11.30 -8.97
CA GLY A 199 21.82 10.51 -10.21
C GLY A 199 23.08 9.64 -10.28
N ASN A 200 23.89 9.84 -11.32
CA ASN A 200 25.17 9.14 -11.49
C ASN A 200 26.38 9.93 -10.98
N ASP A 201 26.20 11.20 -10.64
CA ASP A 201 27.29 12.13 -10.39
C ASP A 201 27.65 12.18 -8.91
N ARG A 202 28.95 12.12 -8.60
CA ARG A 202 29.45 12.34 -7.24
C ARG A 202 29.48 13.84 -6.95
N ILE A 203 29.01 14.23 -5.78
CA ILE A 203 28.93 15.62 -5.36
C ILE A 203 29.83 15.86 -4.15
N ASP A 204 30.42 17.06 -4.09
CA ASP A 204 31.09 17.59 -2.89
C ASP A 204 30.12 18.46 -2.08
N GLU A 205 29.36 19.30 -2.77
CA GLU A 205 28.33 20.17 -2.20
C GLU A 205 27.15 20.28 -3.19
N HIS A 206 25.92 20.29 -2.69
CA HIS A 206 24.72 20.45 -3.50
C HIS A 206 23.62 21.20 -2.73
N LEU A 207 22.99 22.19 -3.37
CA LEU A 207 21.81 22.86 -2.84
C LEU A 207 20.59 21.99 -3.12
N LEU A 208 20.04 21.38 -2.07
CA LEU A 208 18.90 20.48 -2.16
C LEU A 208 17.64 21.22 -2.57
N LYS A 209 16.97 20.71 -3.62
CA LYS A 209 15.65 21.12 -4.08
C LYS A 209 14.61 20.06 -3.74
N ASN A 210 13.34 20.46 -3.64
CA ASN A 210 12.26 19.53 -3.36
C ASN A 210 12.25 18.38 -4.38
N GLY A 211 12.22 17.13 -3.89
CA GLY A 211 12.25 15.94 -4.74
C GLY A 211 13.65 15.45 -5.15
N ASP A 212 14.72 16.18 -4.80
CA ASP A 212 16.09 15.72 -5.04
C ASP A 212 16.31 14.36 -4.37
N THR A 213 16.85 13.43 -5.15
CA THR A 213 17.20 12.09 -4.69
C THR A 213 18.72 11.92 -4.72
N PHE A 214 19.31 11.65 -3.57
CA PHE A 214 20.75 11.38 -3.45
C PHE A 214 21.01 9.98 -2.89
N GLN A 215 22.14 9.41 -3.27
CA GLN A 215 22.55 8.06 -2.89
C GLN A 215 23.77 8.10 -1.96
N ILE A 216 23.67 7.36 -0.86
CA ILE A 216 24.76 7.10 0.09
C ILE A 216 24.81 5.60 0.38
N GLY A 217 25.86 4.93 -0.10
CA GLY A 217 25.95 3.47 -0.04
C GLY A 217 24.75 2.82 -0.74
N PRO A 218 24.04 1.87 -0.10
CA PRO A 218 22.84 1.26 -0.67
C PRO A 218 21.55 2.08 -0.45
N ALA A 219 21.59 3.17 0.33
CA ALA A 219 20.42 3.97 0.62
C ALA A 219 20.17 5.03 -0.46
N SER A 220 18.92 5.16 -0.89
CA SER A 220 18.42 6.27 -1.70
C SER A 220 17.60 7.18 -0.81
N ILE A 221 17.92 8.47 -0.78
CA ILE A 221 17.36 9.43 0.16
C ILE A 221 16.71 10.56 -0.63
N VAL A 222 15.42 10.78 -0.41
CA VAL A 222 14.63 11.82 -1.05
C VAL A 222 14.49 12.99 -0.09
N PHE A 223 14.90 14.18 -0.50
CA PHE A 223 14.64 15.40 0.25
C PHE A 223 13.25 15.96 -0.12
N LYS A 224 12.43 16.24 0.90
CA LYS A 224 11.13 16.87 0.77
C LYS A 224 11.14 18.16 1.58
N THR A 225 10.92 19.31 0.95
CA THR A 225 10.95 20.64 1.63
C THR A 225 9.74 20.86 2.54
N GLY A 226 8.70 20.05 2.36
CA GLY A 226 7.34 20.39 2.77
C GLY A 226 6.74 21.47 1.85
N PHE A 227 5.41 21.58 1.87
CA PHE A 227 4.63 22.55 1.08
C PHE A 227 3.26 22.77 1.74
N SER A 228 2.61 23.90 1.42
CA SER A 228 1.19 24.13 1.73
C SER A 228 0.29 23.64 0.58
N GLN A 229 -0.99 23.35 0.85
CA GLN A 229 -1.93 22.99 -0.21
C GLN A 229 -2.10 24.09 -1.27
N GLU A 230 -1.89 25.36 -0.90
CA GLU A 230 -1.96 26.50 -1.81
C GLU A 230 -0.90 26.40 -2.93
N GLU A 231 0.28 25.85 -2.60
CA GLU A 231 1.39 25.62 -3.54
C GLU A 231 1.06 24.54 -4.59
N LEU A 232 -0.01 23.76 -4.44
CA LEU A 232 -0.45 22.80 -5.46
C LEU A 232 -1.13 23.47 -6.65
N THR A 233 -1.66 24.69 -6.49
CA THR A 233 -2.45 25.39 -7.51
C THR A 233 -1.59 26.17 -8.51
N ILE A 234 -2.15 26.48 -9.68
CA ILE A 234 -1.42 27.19 -10.76
C ILE A 234 -1.18 28.67 -10.42
N SER A 235 -1.97 29.28 -9.52
CA SER A 235 -2.06 30.75 -9.41
C SER A 235 -0.72 31.47 -9.22
N GLU A 236 0.27 30.83 -8.60
CA GLU A 236 1.64 31.36 -8.45
C GLU A 236 2.62 30.94 -9.57
N SER A 237 2.33 29.89 -10.32
CA SER A 237 3.27 29.26 -11.27
C SER A 237 3.12 29.74 -12.73
N LEU A 238 1.96 30.26 -13.13
CA LEU A 238 1.72 30.71 -14.52
C LEU A 238 2.54 31.95 -14.92
N ASP A 239 2.90 32.80 -13.97
CA ASP A 239 3.72 33.99 -14.22
C ASP A 239 5.18 33.65 -14.60
N LEU A 240 5.64 32.42 -14.30
CA LEU A 240 7.01 31.96 -14.56
C LEU A 240 7.15 31.11 -15.83
N TYR A 241 6.11 30.36 -16.24
CA TYR A 241 6.28 29.28 -17.23
C TYR A 241 5.47 29.41 -18.53
N GLY A 242 4.43 30.26 -18.59
CA GLY A 242 3.63 30.47 -19.81
C GLY A 242 2.77 29.26 -20.23
N LYS A 243 1.56 29.52 -20.75
CA LYS A 243 0.57 28.46 -21.11
C LYS A 243 0.94 27.60 -22.33
N THR A 244 1.89 28.02 -23.16
CA THR A 244 2.14 27.45 -24.48
C THR A 244 3.38 26.55 -24.47
N GLY A 245 3.28 25.33 -23.92
CA GLY A 245 4.44 24.42 -23.89
C GLY A 245 4.34 23.12 -23.07
N LEU A 246 3.19 22.78 -22.49
CA LEU A 246 3.07 21.56 -21.68
C LEU A 246 3.34 20.30 -22.51
N THR A 247 4.23 19.45 -22.02
CA THR A 247 4.51 18.14 -22.59
C THR A 247 3.22 17.29 -22.54
N PRO A 248 2.75 16.70 -23.65
CA PRO A 248 1.51 15.93 -23.62
C PRO A 248 1.58 14.73 -22.67
N VAL A 249 0.50 14.48 -21.95
CA VAL A 249 0.39 13.43 -20.93
C VAL A 249 -0.64 12.39 -21.35
N ILE A 250 -0.29 11.12 -21.17
CA ILE A 250 -1.26 10.03 -21.21
C ILE A 250 -1.31 9.33 -19.84
N PHE A 251 -2.52 9.14 -19.32
CA PHE A 251 -2.76 8.38 -18.10
C PHE A 251 -3.18 6.94 -18.42
N VAL A 252 -2.54 5.97 -17.78
CA VAL A 252 -2.83 4.53 -17.94
C VAL A 252 -3.22 3.93 -16.58
N PRO A 253 -4.50 3.56 -16.37
CA PRO A 253 -5.01 3.12 -15.07
C PRO A 253 -4.57 1.69 -14.71
N GLY A 254 -4.84 1.32 -13.46
CA GLY A 254 -4.59 -0.02 -12.93
C GLY A 254 -5.63 -1.07 -13.30
N THR A 255 -5.48 -2.25 -12.70
CA THR A 255 -6.51 -3.30 -12.76
C THR A 255 -7.84 -2.74 -12.28
N MET A 256 -8.93 -3.04 -13.00
CA MET A 256 -10.27 -2.54 -12.67
C MET A 256 -10.42 -1.02 -12.72
N GLY A 257 -9.48 -0.28 -13.33
CA GLY A 257 -9.55 1.18 -13.47
C GLY A 257 -10.16 1.68 -14.79
N SER A 258 -10.65 0.78 -15.65
CA SER A 258 -11.40 1.13 -16.87
C SER A 258 -12.80 0.55 -16.82
N GLU A 259 -13.78 1.29 -17.32
CA GLU A 259 -15.16 0.80 -17.44
C GLU A 259 -15.23 -0.32 -18.49
N LEU A 260 -16.06 -1.33 -18.25
CA LEU A 260 -16.33 -2.40 -19.21
C LEU A 260 -17.78 -2.35 -19.64
N TRP A 261 -17.99 -2.46 -20.96
CA TRP A 261 -19.29 -2.30 -21.60
C TRP A 261 -19.65 -3.54 -22.42
N LEU A 262 -20.90 -3.99 -22.31
CA LEU A 262 -21.50 -5.00 -23.18
C LEU A 262 -22.47 -4.32 -24.14
N GLY A 263 -22.04 -4.14 -25.39
CA GLY A 263 -22.78 -3.31 -26.35
C GLY A 263 -22.89 -1.86 -25.86
N SER A 264 -24.10 -1.45 -25.49
CA SER A 264 -24.41 -0.12 -24.94
C SER A 264 -24.62 -0.10 -23.43
N GLU A 265 -24.51 -1.24 -22.73
CA GLU A 265 -24.68 -1.31 -21.28
C GLU A 265 -23.33 -1.29 -20.57
N ARG A 266 -23.16 -0.38 -19.59
CA ARG A 266 -21.98 -0.36 -18.73
C ARG A 266 -22.12 -1.42 -17.63
N VAL A 267 -21.34 -2.50 -17.74
CA VAL A 267 -21.41 -3.64 -16.83
C VAL A 267 -20.39 -3.57 -15.70
N TRP A 268 -19.25 -2.91 -15.91
CA TRP A 268 -18.31 -2.54 -14.85
C TRP A 268 -18.30 -1.02 -14.72
N PRO A 269 -18.59 -0.45 -13.54
CA PRO A 269 -18.47 -1.04 -12.20
C PRO A 269 -19.82 -1.49 -11.59
N ASN A 270 -20.78 -1.92 -12.40
CA ASN A 270 -22.12 -2.27 -11.93
C ASN A 270 -22.10 -3.56 -11.08
N VAL A 271 -21.97 -3.42 -9.75
CA VAL A 271 -21.90 -4.55 -8.80
C VAL A 271 -23.14 -5.43 -8.85
N ASN A 272 -24.33 -4.83 -9.03
CA ASN A 272 -25.57 -5.60 -9.18
C ASN A 272 -25.56 -6.46 -10.44
N PHE A 273 -24.99 -5.95 -11.55
CA PHE A 273 -24.79 -6.73 -12.76
C PHE A 273 -23.79 -7.87 -12.53
N LEU A 274 -22.66 -7.61 -11.85
CA LEU A 274 -21.68 -8.63 -11.46
C LEU A 274 -22.32 -9.75 -10.61
N LEU A 275 -23.18 -9.39 -9.64
CA LEU A 275 -23.88 -10.35 -8.79
C LEU A 275 -24.84 -11.25 -9.58
N LYS A 276 -25.55 -10.69 -10.56
CA LYS A 276 -26.56 -11.40 -11.35
C LYS A 276 -25.98 -12.18 -12.52
N HIS A 277 -24.93 -11.65 -13.15
CA HIS A 277 -24.32 -12.17 -14.38
C HIS A 277 -22.79 -12.29 -14.25
N PRO A 278 -22.27 -12.99 -13.22
CA PRO A 278 -20.84 -13.07 -12.95
C PRO A 278 -20.06 -13.72 -14.12
N GLU A 279 -20.67 -14.66 -14.84
CA GLU A 279 -20.09 -15.35 -15.99
C GLU A 279 -19.67 -14.43 -17.15
N VAL A 280 -20.31 -13.27 -17.30
CA VAL A 280 -19.98 -12.26 -18.32
C VAL A 280 -18.57 -11.71 -18.12
N PHE A 281 -18.09 -11.71 -16.89
CA PHE A 281 -16.77 -11.19 -16.54
C PHE A 281 -15.64 -12.17 -16.80
N ARG A 282 -15.92 -13.44 -17.12
CA ARG A 282 -14.88 -14.38 -17.57
C ARG A 282 -14.19 -13.80 -18.81
N TYR A 283 -12.87 -13.87 -18.83
CA TYR A 283 -12.10 -13.45 -19.98
C TYR A 283 -11.97 -14.61 -20.98
N SER A 284 -12.14 -14.26 -22.25
CA SER A 284 -11.82 -15.07 -23.42
C SER A 284 -11.41 -14.12 -24.54
N GLU A 285 -10.67 -14.62 -25.54
CA GLU A 285 -10.25 -13.77 -26.67
C GLU A 285 -11.45 -13.22 -27.47
N ASP A 286 -12.57 -13.96 -27.47
CA ASP A 286 -13.84 -13.62 -28.12
C ASP A 286 -14.80 -12.81 -27.21
N THR A 287 -14.32 -12.27 -26.08
CA THR A 287 -15.17 -11.49 -25.17
C THR A 287 -15.83 -10.32 -25.90
N GLN A 288 -17.13 -10.13 -25.65
CA GLN A 288 -17.89 -9.02 -26.19
C GLN A 288 -17.71 -7.73 -25.40
N LEU A 289 -17.06 -7.81 -24.22
CA LEU A 289 -16.80 -6.64 -23.39
C LEU A 289 -15.77 -5.73 -24.05
N LYS A 290 -16.04 -4.43 -23.98
CA LYS A 290 -15.15 -3.38 -24.48
C LYS A 290 -14.86 -2.38 -23.39
N ALA A 291 -13.59 -2.00 -23.26
CA ALA A 291 -13.20 -0.91 -22.40
C ALA A 291 -13.57 0.44 -23.04
N LYS A 292 -14.21 1.33 -22.27
CA LYS A 292 -14.56 2.69 -22.72
C LYS A 292 -14.46 3.64 -21.52
N GLY A 293 -13.52 4.57 -21.58
CA GLY A 293 -13.28 5.50 -20.46
C GLY A 293 -12.63 4.84 -19.25
N ILE A 294 -11.99 5.67 -18.43
CA ILE A 294 -11.46 5.26 -17.14
C ILE A 294 -12.57 5.35 -16.08
N LEU A 295 -12.37 4.67 -14.96
CA LEU A 295 -13.30 4.73 -13.86
C LEU A 295 -13.13 6.01 -13.07
N ASN A 296 -14.21 6.79 -13.03
CA ASN A 296 -14.26 8.09 -12.39
C ASN A 296 -14.51 7.98 -10.88
N GLU A 297 -15.49 7.16 -10.53
CA GLU A 297 -15.89 6.86 -9.15
C GLU A 297 -16.57 5.49 -9.12
N MET A 298 -16.17 4.63 -8.17
CA MET A 298 -16.87 3.37 -7.92
C MET A 298 -17.49 3.40 -6.52
N VAL A 299 -18.80 3.66 -6.45
CA VAL A 299 -19.61 3.51 -5.24
C VAL A 299 -20.08 2.05 -5.17
N ILE A 300 -19.40 1.22 -4.37
CA ILE A 300 -19.82 -0.18 -4.16
C ILE A 300 -21.13 -0.22 -3.35
N VAL A 301 -21.37 0.82 -2.55
CA VAL A 301 -22.51 0.96 -1.63
C VAL A 301 -22.81 2.45 -1.47
N PRO A 302 -24.07 2.91 -1.58
CA PRO A 302 -24.40 4.32 -1.35
C PRO A 302 -23.78 4.81 -0.02
N ASN A 303 -22.93 5.83 -0.09
CA ASN A 303 -22.27 6.53 1.03
C ASN A 303 -21.10 5.83 1.75
N LEU A 304 -20.55 4.72 1.25
CA LEU A 304 -19.68 3.88 2.10
C LEU A 304 -18.33 3.44 1.54
N ILE A 305 -18.21 3.15 0.24
CA ILE A 305 -16.94 2.66 -0.33
C ILE A 305 -16.77 3.26 -1.72
N SER A 306 -15.84 4.20 -1.84
CA SER A 306 -15.34 4.75 -3.12
C SER A 306 -14.02 4.05 -3.44
N PHE A 307 -13.99 3.19 -4.47
CA PHE A 307 -12.72 2.75 -5.07
C PHE A 307 -12.25 3.75 -6.13
N ASP A 308 -10.93 3.94 -6.17
CA ASP A 308 -10.11 4.71 -7.13
C ASP A 308 -10.79 5.94 -7.74
N GLN A 309 -10.55 7.11 -7.15
CA GLN A 309 -10.96 8.39 -7.74
C GLN A 309 -9.95 8.84 -8.81
N TYR A 310 -9.82 8.10 -9.92
CA TYR A 310 -8.93 8.56 -11.01
C TYR A 310 -9.34 9.94 -11.53
N ASN A 311 -10.61 10.32 -11.39
CA ASN A 311 -11.10 11.68 -11.57
C ASN A 311 -10.24 12.72 -10.84
N LEU A 312 -9.86 12.49 -9.58
CA LEU A 312 -9.08 13.49 -8.83
C LEU A 312 -7.71 13.75 -9.45
N LEU A 313 -7.10 12.75 -10.08
CA LEU A 313 -5.85 12.95 -10.81
C LEU A 313 -6.11 13.73 -12.10
N GLY A 314 -7.10 13.31 -12.90
CA GLY A 314 -7.44 13.99 -14.14
C GLY A 314 -7.87 15.45 -13.91
N ASP A 315 -8.69 15.69 -12.89
CA ASP A 315 -9.15 17.01 -12.48
C ASP A 315 -7.99 17.84 -11.93
N TYR A 316 -7.07 17.25 -11.16
CA TYR A 316 -5.83 17.93 -10.78
C TYR A 316 -5.00 18.36 -11.99
N LEU A 317 -4.81 17.49 -12.98
CA LEU A 317 -4.06 17.86 -14.19
C LEU A 317 -4.75 18.97 -14.98
N VAL A 318 -6.08 18.92 -15.10
CA VAL A 318 -6.86 19.88 -15.89
C VAL A 318 -7.05 21.21 -15.16
N GLU A 319 -7.59 21.16 -13.95
CA GLU A 319 -7.97 22.34 -13.16
C GLU A 319 -6.74 23.00 -12.52
N GLU A 320 -5.78 22.19 -12.04
CA GLU A 320 -4.65 22.67 -11.24
C GLU A 320 -3.29 22.61 -11.94
N LEU A 321 -3.18 22.05 -13.14
CA LEU A 321 -1.95 22.16 -13.98
C LEU A 321 -2.22 22.69 -15.39
N GLY A 322 -3.49 22.91 -15.77
CA GLY A 322 -3.85 23.58 -17.02
C GLY A 322 -3.80 22.67 -18.25
N TYR A 323 -3.86 21.35 -18.07
CA TYR A 323 -4.03 20.41 -19.17
C TYR A 323 -5.45 20.47 -19.75
N GLU A 324 -5.58 20.05 -21.00
CA GLU A 324 -6.83 19.99 -21.75
C GLU A 324 -7.07 18.55 -22.21
N ARG A 325 -8.17 17.94 -21.71
CA ARG A 325 -8.61 16.61 -22.13
C ARG A 325 -8.78 16.55 -23.65
N GLU A 326 -8.39 15.43 -24.25
CA GLU A 326 -8.41 15.17 -25.70
C GLU A 326 -7.42 16.01 -26.53
N ASN A 327 -6.75 17.01 -25.95
CA ASN A 327 -5.75 17.82 -26.63
C ASN A 327 -4.34 17.41 -26.20
N ASN A 328 -3.90 17.81 -25.01
CA ASN A 328 -2.58 17.50 -24.46
C ASN A 328 -2.64 16.58 -23.22
N PHE A 329 -3.83 16.13 -22.84
CA PHE A 329 -4.02 15.10 -21.82
C PHE A 329 -5.06 14.07 -22.27
N ILE A 330 -4.71 12.78 -22.21
CA ILE A 330 -5.66 11.70 -22.50
C ILE A 330 -5.60 10.60 -21.45
N GLU A 331 -6.76 10.01 -21.17
CA GLU A 331 -6.93 8.85 -20.31
C GLU A 331 -7.15 7.59 -21.17
N PHE A 332 -6.26 6.60 -21.04
CA PHE A 332 -6.29 5.39 -21.85
C PHE A 332 -7.03 4.25 -21.14
N ALA A 333 -8.22 3.92 -21.63
CA ALA A 333 -9.00 2.78 -21.15
C ALA A 333 -8.62 1.48 -21.86
N TYR A 334 -8.53 0.37 -21.12
CA TYR A 334 -8.25 -0.95 -21.68
C TYR A 334 -8.94 -2.07 -20.89
N ASP A 335 -9.08 -3.25 -21.49
CA ASP A 335 -9.61 -4.42 -20.78
C ASP A 335 -8.54 -4.97 -19.83
N TRP A 336 -8.65 -4.62 -18.55
CA TRP A 336 -7.68 -4.99 -17.51
C TRP A 336 -7.61 -6.49 -17.22
N ARG A 337 -8.51 -7.31 -17.79
CA ARG A 337 -8.49 -8.78 -17.64
C ARG A 337 -7.53 -9.45 -18.62
N GLN A 338 -7.30 -8.81 -19.77
CA GLN A 338 -6.60 -9.41 -20.90
C GLN A 338 -5.08 -9.46 -20.71
N ASP A 339 -4.39 -10.10 -21.66
CA ASP A 339 -2.92 -10.12 -21.70
C ASP A 339 -2.36 -8.69 -21.82
N VAL A 340 -1.45 -8.31 -20.93
CA VAL A 340 -0.77 -7.01 -20.90
C VAL A 340 -0.15 -6.65 -22.25
N ARG A 341 0.34 -7.64 -23.01
CA ARG A 341 0.91 -7.44 -24.35
C ARG A 341 -0.14 -6.93 -25.33
N ARG A 342 -1.38 -7.42 -25.22
CA ARG A 342 -2.50 -6.95 -26.04
C ARG A 342 -2.88 -5.52 -25.65
N SER A 343 -3.03 -5.24 -24.36
CA SER A 343 -3.30 -3.87 -23.86
C SER A 343 -2.22 -2.87 -24.28
N ALA A 344 -0.95 -3.30 -24.29
CA ALA A 344 0.15 -2.46 -24.73
C ALA A 344 0.15 -2.20 -26.24
N ARG A 345 -0.31 -3.16 -27.07
CA ARG A 345 -0.52 -2.93 -28.51
C ARG A 345 -1.68 -1.97 -28.76
N GLU A 346 -2.75 -2.08 -27.98
CA GLU A 346 -3.86 -1.13 -28.02
C GLU A 346 -3.39 0.28 -27.64
N LEU A 347 -2.56 0.40 -26.58
CA LEU A 347 -1.91 1.65 -26.21
C LEU A 347 -1.01 2.19 -27.33
N ALA A 348 -0.24 1.32 -28.00
CA ALA A 348 0.59 1.72 -29.12
C ALA A 348 -0.24 2.31 -30.26
N VAL A 349 -1.30 1.60 -30.69
CA VAL A 349 -2.22 2.07 -31.73
C VAL A 349 -2.87 3.39 -31.33
N PHE A 350 -3.26 3.53 -30.07
CA PHE A 350 -3.83 4.75 -29.52
C PHE A 350 -2.86 5.94 -29.65
N ILE A 351 -1.62 5.78 -29.20
CA ILE A 351 -0.59 6.83 -29.26
C ILE A 351 -0.17 7.12 -30.72
N GLU A 352 -0.17 6.14 -31.62
CA GLU A 352 0.05 6.39 -33.06
C GLU A 352 -1.05 7.25 -33.68
N GLY A 353 -2.30 7.10 -33.23
CA GLY A 353 -3.43 7.91 -33.69
C GLY A 353 -3.52 9.28 -33.04
N TRP A 354 -2.82 9.51 -31.93
CA TRP A 354 -2.84 10.78 -31.21
C TRP A 354 -1.88 11.79 -31.84
N ASN A 355 -2.45 12.77 -32.55
CA ASN A 355 -1.68 13.79 -33.27
C ASN A 355 -1.18 14.90 -32.32
N VAL A 356 -0.11 14.61 -31.58
CA VAL A 356 0.55 15.55 -30.66
C VAL A 356 2.06 15.62 -30.86
N ASN A 357 2.65 16.72 -30.39
CA ASN A 357 4.10 16.88 -30.38
C ASN A 357 4.74 15.90 -29.38
N THR A 358 5.72 15.14 -29.84
CA THR A 358 6.57 14.30 -28.99
C THR A 358 7.78 15.09 -28.47
N PRO A 359 8.39 14.71 -27.33
CA PRO A 359 8.06 13.54 -26.51
C PRO A 359 6.76 13.70 -25.71
N ILE A 360 6.14 12.57 -25.34
CA ILE A 360 5.03 12.52 -24.37
C ILE A 360 5.52 11.99 -23.01
N THR A 361 4.75 12.29 -21.96
CA THR A 361 4.93 11.69 -20.63
C THR A 361 3.82 10.68 -20.37
N ILE A 362 4.18 9.48 -19.89
CA ILE A 362 3.18 8.50 -19.43
C ILE A 362 3.10 8.54 -17.91
N ILE A 363 1.89 8.72 -17.40
CA ILE A 363 1.57 8.51 -15.99
C ILE A 363 0.81 7.20 -15.88
N ALA A 364 1.32 6.24 -15.12
CA ALA A 364 0.74 4.91 -15.05
C ALA A 364 0.53 4.44 -13.62
N HIS A 365 -0.60 3.80 -13.34
CA HIS A 365 -0.92 3.25 -12.03
C HIS A 365 -1.00 1.72 -12.07
N SER A 366 -0.47 1.05 -11.05
CA SER A 366 -0.62 -0.39 -10.81
C SER A 366 -0.33 -1.23 -12.07
N LEU A 367 -1.26 -2.09 -12.54
CA LEU A 367 -1.10 -2.87 -13.77
C LEU A 367 -0.76 -2.01 -15.02
N GLY A 368 -1.28 -0.80 -15.09
CA GLY A 368 -1.00 0.15 -16.16
C GLY A 368 0.49 0.47 -16.30
N THR A 369 1.26 0.33 -15.22
CA THR A 369 2.73 0.47 -15.27
C THR A 369 3.39 -0.60 -16.12
N LEU A 370 2.87 -1.84 -16.13
CA LEU A 370 3.38 -2.92 -16.97
C LEU A 370 2.94 -2.77 -18.42
N VAL A 371 1.69 -2.32 -18.66
CA VAL A 371 1.20 -1.97 -20.00
C VAL A 371 2.08 -0.90 -20.63
N SER A 372 2.32 0.19 -19.89
CA SER A 372 3.14 1.32 -20.33
C SER A 372 4.59 0.91 -20.59
N ARG A 373 5.20 0.16 -19.66
CA ARG A 373 6.57 -0.34 -19.86
C ARG A 373 6.67 -1.27 -21.06
N TYR A 374 5.72 -2.18 -21.27
CA TYR A 374 5.77 -3.07 -22.42
C TYR A 374 5.67 -2.29 -23.74
N TYR A 375 4.81 -1.27 -23.81
CA TYR A 375 4.78 -0.36 -24.96
C TYR A 375 6.13 0.31 -25.21
N VAL A 376 6.72 0.92 -24.18
CA VAL A 376 8.01 1.63 -24.28
C VAL A 376 9.14 0.68 -24.70
N GLU A 377 9.26 -0.47 -24.02
CA GLU A 377 10.40 -1.38 -24.17
C GLU A 377 10.30 -2.28 -25.40
N LYS A 378 9.08 -2.60 -25.87
CA LYS A 378 8.85 -3.66 -26.88
C LYS A 378 8.13 -3.21 -28.13
N LEU A 379 7.38 -2.11 -28.08
CA LEU A 379 6.51 -1.68 -29.19
C LEU A 379 6.93 -0.33 -29.78
N GLY A 380 8.18 0.07 -29.59
CA GLY A 380 8.73 1.30 -30.18
C GLY A 380 8.47 2.58 -29.38
N GLY A 381 7.78 2.49 -28.23
CA GLY A 381 7.41 3.67 -27.43
C GLY A 381 8.61 4.50 -26.93
N LYS A 382 9.81 3.91 -26.81
CA LYS A 382 11.05 4.63 -26.48
C LYS A 382 11.37 5.83 -27.40
N ASN A 383 10.83 5.85 -28.62
CA ASN A 383 11.05 6.95 -29.57
C ASN A 383 10.03 8.09 -29.41
N LYS A 384 8.96 7.86 -28.65
CA LYS A 384 7.86 8.82 -28.46
C LYS A 384 7.73 9.30 -27.02
N VAL A 385 8.15 8.47 -26.07
CA VAL A 385 8.00 8.73 -24.64
C VAL A 385 9.30 9.30 -24.09
N GLY A 386 9.25 10.52 -23.55
CA GLY A 386 10.39 11.17 -22.90
C GLY A 386 10.55 10.74 -21.45
N ARG A 387 9.44 10.42 -20.77
CA ARG A 387 9.42 10.11 -19.34
C ARG A 387 8.26 9.21 -18.96
N VAL A 388 8.46 8.34 -17.97
CA VAL A 388 7.41 7.50 -17.38
C VAL A 388 7.34 7.66 -15.86
N LEU A 389 6.15 7.97 -15.36
CA LEU A 389 5.85 8.09 -13.93
C LEU A 389 5.04 6.86 -13.52
N LEU A 390 5.65 5.98 -12.72
CA LEU A 390 5.14 4.65 -12.40
C LEU A 390 4.65 4.61 -10.94
N MET A 391 3.34 4.62 -10.73
CA MET A 391 2.71 4.62 -9.41
C MET A 391 2.30 3.21 -8.98
N GLY A 392 2.86 2.70 -7.89
CA GLY A 392 2.48 1.40 -7.31
C GLY A 392 2.66 0.21 -8.26
N GLY A 393 3.68 0.24 -9.13
CA GLY A 393 3.81 -0.73 -10.21
C GLY A 393 4.20 -2.15 -9.74
N PRO A 394 3.52 -3.23 -10.15
CA PRO A 394 3.88 -4.59 -9.73
C PRO A 394 5.07 -5.16 -10.52
N HIS A 395 6.20 -4.46 -10.53
CA HIS A 395 7.34 -4.77 -11.38
C HIS A 395 8.01 -6.10 -11.01
N GLN A 396 8.02 -6.46 -9.73
CA GLN A 396 8.49 -7.78 -9.26
C GLN A 396 7.34 -8.74 -8.92
N GLY A 397 6.10 -8.31 -9.12
CA GLY A 397 4.87 -9.05 -8.83
C GLY A 397 4.29 -8.83 -7.43
N VAL A 398 3.10 -9.39 -7.19
CA VAL A 398 2.28 -9.08 -6.01
C VAL A 398 1.92 -10.36 -5.27
N PRO A 399 2.45 -10.64 -4.06
CA PRO A 399 2.12 -11.86 -3.32
C PRO A 399 0.62 -12.04 -3.07
N LYS A 400 -0.11 -10.94 -2.87
CA LYS A 400 -1.58 -10.94 -2.68
C LYS A 400 -2.32 -11.59 -3.84
N ILE A 401 -1.88 -11.43 -5.10
CA ILE A 401 -2.58 -12.05 -6.25
C ILE A 401 -2.41 -13.57 -6.26
N ALA A 402 -1.24 -14.05 -5.84
CA ALA A 402 -0.98 -15.47 -5.73
C ALA A 402 -1.83 -16.10 -4.61
N ALA A 403 -1.95 -15.40 -3.47
CA ALA A 403 -2.85 -15.82 -2.40
C ALA A 403 -4.30 -15.92 -2.89
N ASN A 404 -4.79 -14.87 -3.55
CA ASN A 404 -6.14 -14.81 -4.11
C ASN A 404 -6.45 -15.97 -5.07
N LEU A 405 -5.49 -16.38 -5.91
CA LEU A 405 -5.67 -17.52 -6.80
C LEU A 405 -5.63 -18.89 -6.07
N LEU A 406 -4.99 -18.96 -4.90
CA LEU A 406 -4.88 -20.17 -4.08
C LEU A 406 -6.04 -20.37 -3.12
N THR A 407 -6.44 -19.30 -2.44
CA THR A 407 -7.43 -19.33 -1.35
C THR A 407 -8.79 -18.84 -1.78
N GLY A 408 -8.87 -18.21 -2.95
CA GLY A 408 -10.06 -17.54 -3.45
C GLY A 408 -10.10 -16.05 -3.10
N VAL A 409 -11.02 -15.34 -3.76
CA VAL A 409 -11.20 -13.89 -3.64
C VAL A 409 -12.56 -13.57 -3.05
N ASP A 410 -12.56 -12.92 -1.90
CA ASP A 410 -13.77 -12.37 -1.28
C ASP A 410 -13.83 -10.86 -1.56
N LEU A 411 -14.54 -10.52 -2.62
CA LEU A 411 -14.76 -9.13 -3.04
C LEU A 411 -15.93 -8.48 -2.28
N LEU A 412 -16.72 -9.29 -1.56
CA LEU A 412 -17.85 -8.90 -0.74
C LEU A 412 -17.68 -9.45 0.69
N PRO A 413 -18.30 -8.82 1.70
CA PRO A 413 -18.26 -9.31 3.08
C PRO A 413 -18.74 -10.77 3.18
N PHE A 414 -18.18 -11.52 4.14
CA PHE A 414 -18.61 -12.88 4.51
C PHE A 414 -18.47 -13.95 3.41
N GLY A 415 -17.60 -13.75 2.42
CA GLY A 415 -17.30 -14.75 1.39
C GLY A 415 -18.38 -14.93 0.33
N LEU A 416 -19.34 -14.01 0.25
CA LEU A 416 -20.43 -14.07 -0.74
C LEU A 416 -19.85 -14.07 -2.17
N MET A 417 -20.16 -15.13 -2.95
CA MET A 417 -19.62 -15.40 -4.29
C MET A 417 -18.12 -15.73 -4.38
N GLY A 418 -17.39 -15.91 -3.29
CA GLY A 418 -15.92 -16.05 -3.31
C GLY A 418 -15.42 -17.10 -4.31
N LYS A 419 -16.01 -18.30 -4.32
CA LYS A 419 -15.66 -19.36 -5.28
C LYS A 419 -15.95 -18.98 -6.74
N ARG A 420 -17.11 -18.36 -7.03
CA ARG A 420 -17.48 -17.95 -8.40
C ARG A 420 -16.58 -16.84 -8.92
N LEU A 421 -16.27 -15.85 -8.07
CA LEU A 421 -15.35 -14.76 -8.40
C LEU A 421 -13.93 -15.28 -8.63
N THR A 422 -13.50 -16.27 -7.83
CA THR A 422 -12.22 -16.96 -8.04
C THR A 422 -12.18 -17.64 -9.41
N GLU A 423 -13.21 -18.41 -9.77
CA GLU A 423 -13.31 -19.06 -11.09
C GLU A 423 -13.31 -18.07 -12.26
N ILE A 424 -13.74 -16.84 -12.04
CA ILE A 424 -13.68 -15.75 -13.02
C ILE A 424 -12.28 -15.17 -13.11
N ILE A 425 -11.67 -14.81 -11.98
CA ILE A 425 -10.32 -14.22 -11.92
C ILE A 425 -9.26 -15.19 -12.45
N GLU A 426 -9.44 -16.50 -12.24
CA GLU A 426 -8.61 -17.56 -12.85
C GLU A 426 -8.56 -17.47 -14.39
N THR A 427 -9.52 -16.80 -15.02
CA THR A 427 -9.52 -16.63 -16.49
C THR A 427 -8.69 -15.44 -16.96
N PHE A 428 -8.15 -14.59 -16.08
CA PHE A 428 -7.51 -13.31 -16.45
C PHE A 428 -6.00 -13.48 -16.69
N PRO A 429 -5.50 -13.43 -17.94
CA PRO A 429 -4.06 -13.41 -18.22
C PRO A 429 -3.28 -12.39 -17.38
N SER A 430 -3.82 -11.19 -17.16
CA SER A 430 -3.14 -10.11 -16.42
C SER A 430 -2.79 -10.50 -14.99
N CYS A 431 -3.65 -11.27 -14.31
CA CYS A 431 -3.41 -11.74 -12.94
C CYS A 431 -2.16 -12.64 -12.85
N TYR A 432 -1.93 -13.47 -13.85
CA TYR A 432 -0.73 -14.31 -13.94
C TYR A 432 0.53 -13.49 -14.25
N GLN A 433 0.40 -12.48 -15.12
CA GLN A 433 1.49 -11.58 -15.48
C GLN A 433 1.95 -10.66 -14.33
N ILE A 434 1.19 -10.57 -13.23
CA ILE A 434 1.60 -9.88 -12.00
C ILE A 434 2.02 -10.82 -10.86
N LEU A 435 2.17 -12.13 -11.11
CA LEU A 435 2.72 -13.04 -10.11
C LEU A 435 4.17 -12.66 -9.74
N PRO A 436 4.59 -12.92 -8.49
CA PRO A 436 5.97 -12.68 -8.05
C PRO A 436 7.00 -13.42 -8.88
N MET A 437 8.06 -12.71 -9.29
CA MET A 437 9.22 -13.28 -10.01
C MET A 437 10.31 -13.84 -9.08
N TYR A 438 10.00 -13.93 -7.79
CA TYR A 438 10.89 -14.37 -6.74
C TYR A 438 10.18 -15.42 -5.89
N PRO A 439 10.92 -16.21 -5.09
CA PRO A 439 10.31 -17.17 -4.17
C PRO A 439 9.50 -16.46 -3.09
N CYS A 440 8.20 -16.28 -3.35
CA CYS A 440 7.28 -15.56 -2.47
C CYS A 440 6.52 -16.50 -1.54
N ALA A 441 6.61 -17.82 -1.74
CA ALA A 441 5.99 -18.81 -0.89
C ALA A 441 7.04 -19.65 -0.15
N ILE A 442 6.70 -20.17 1.03
CA ILE A 442 7.50 -21.11 1.82
C ILE A 442 6.62 -22.31 2.17
N ASP A 443 7.11 -23.52 1.91
CA ASP A 443 6.40 -24.74 2.29
C ASP A 443 6.48 -25.05 3.79
N GLN A 444 5.70 -26.05 4.25
CA GLN A 444 5.71 -26.48 5.65
C GLN A 444 7.07 -26.99 6.18
N LYS A 445 8.09 -27.15 5.32
CA LYS A 445 9.46 -27.55 5.68
C LYS A 445 10.45 -26.37 5.64
N GLY A 446 9.99 -25.17 5.32
CA GLY A 446 10.84 -23.99 5.18
C GLY A 446 11.47 -23.83 3.80
N ASN A 447 11.09 -24.62 2.79
CA ASN A 447 11.65 -24.50 1.46
C ASN A 447 10.99 -23.35 0.69
N PRO A 448 11.78 -22.45 0.06
CA PRO A 448 11.23 -21.38 -0.75
C PRO A 448 10.65 -21.92 -2.07
N ILE A 449 9.51 -21.40 -2.48
CA ILE A 449 8.79 -21.75 -3.71
C ILE A 449 8.59 -20.49 -4.55
N ASN A 450 9.02 -20.57 -5.81
CA ASN A 450 8.68 -19.58 -6.83
C ASN A 450 7.41 -20.05 -7.57
N LEU A 451 6.29 -19.37 -7.33
CA LEU A 451 4.99 -19.73 -7.92
C LEU A 451 4.91 -19.48 -9.43
N LEU A 452 5.84 -18.72 -10.01
CA LEU A 452 5.95 -18.66 -11.47
C LEU A 452 6.69 -19.87 -12.05
N GLU A 453 7.55 -20.56 -11.30
CA GLU A 453 8.33 -21.71 -11.79
C GLU A 453 7.71 -23.05 -11.39
N ASP A 454 7.10 -23.11 -10.23
CA ASP A 454 6.34 -24.27 -9.75
C ASP A 454 4.89 -24.13 -10.21
N GLU A 455 4.39 -25.07 -11.00
CA GLU A 455 3.00 -25.10 -11.48
C GLU A 455 2.09 -26.10 -10.74
N SER A 456 2.61 -26.76 -9.70
CA SER A 456 1.85 -27.76 -8.92
C SER A 456 0.75 -27.14 -8.04
N TRP A 457 0.81 -25.82 -7.85
CA TRP A 457 -0.18 -25.07 -7.10
C TRP A 457 -1.44 -24.72 -7.90
N ILE A 458 -1.37 -24.81 -9.24
CA ILE A 458 -2.44 -24.40 -10.13
C ILE A 458 -3.07 -25.58 -10.87
N LYS A 459 -4.38 -25.47 -11.13
CA LYS A 459 -5.13 -26.47 -11.91
C LYS A 459 -4.50 -26.62 -13.31
N PRO A 460 -4.39 -27.86 -13.85
CA PRO A 460 -3.78 -28.10 -15.16
C PRO A 460 -4.33 -27.23 -16.30
N ALA A 461 -5.63 -26.93 -16.28
CA ALA A 461 -6.30 -26.10 -17.28
C ALA A 461 -5.75 -24.66 -17.38
N TYR A 462 -5.14 -24.13 -16.31
CA TYR A 462 -4.62 -22.75 -16.27
C TYR A 462 -3.09 -22.66 -16.31
N ARG A 463 -2.37 -23.80 -16.36
CA ARG A 463 -0.90 -23.80 -16.52
C ARG A 463 -0.40 -23.04 -17.76
N PRO A 464 -1.10 -23.06 -18.92
CA PRO A 464 -0.70 -22.23 -20.05
C PRO A 464 -0.63 -20.73 -19.72
N LEU A 465 -1.44 -20.22 -18.79
CA LEU A 465 -1.39 -18.82 -18.35
C LEU A 465 -0.15 -18.53 -17.50
N VAL A 466 0.33 -19.51 -16.72
CA VAL A 466 1.60 -19.40 -15.97
C VAL A 466 2.78 -19.38 -16.94
N HIS A 467 2.81 -20.29 -17.93
CA HIS A 467 3.87 -20.31 -18.97
C HIS A 467 3.90 -18.99 -19.76
N MET A 468 2.71 -18.51 -20.15
CA MET A 468 2.56 -17.21 -20.79
C MET A 468 3.11 -16.07 -19.93
N ALA A 469 2.82 -16.07 -18.64
CA ALA A 469 3.34 -15.06 -17.72
C ALA A 469 4.87 -15.13 -17.57
N GLN A 470 5.46 -16.33 -17.51
CA GLN A 470 6.92 -16.51 -17.49
C GLN A 470 7.57 -15.89 -18.73
N GLU A 471 7.03 -16.17 -19.92
CA GLU A 471 7.51 -15.60 -21.18
C GLU A 471 7.42 -14.08 -21.18
N PHE A 472 6.27 -13.53 -20.78
CA PHE A 472 6.06 -12.09 -20.65
C PHE A 472 7.09 -11.43 -19.72
N ARG A 473 7.34 -12.02 -18.54
CA ARG A 473 8.32 -11.47 -17.58
C ARG A 473 9.74 -11.48 -18.14
N LYS A 474 10.12 -12.57 -18.81
CA LYS A 474 11.42 -12.70 -19.48
C LYS A 474 11.55 -11.68 -20.61
N GLU A 475 10.50 -11.49 -21.38
CA GLU A 475 10.45 -10.52 -22.47
C GLU A 475 10.61 -9.09 -21.95
N LEU A 476 9.77 -8.66 -21.02
CA LEU A 476 9.72 -7.28 -20.52
C LEU A 476 11.02 -6.88 -19.81
N GLY A 477 11.58 -7.76 -18.98
CA GLY A 477 12.76 -7.47 -18.17
C GLY A 477 12.52 -6.42 -17.09
N THR A 478 13.61 -5.96 -16.47
CA THR A 478 13.59 -5.13 -15.23
C THR A 478 14.16 -3.72 -15.40
N LYS A 479 14.39 -3.28 -16.63
CA LYS A 479 14.94 -1.96 -16.93
C LYS A 479 13.89 -1.08 -17.59
N SER A 480 14.13 0.22 -17.54
CA SER A 480 13.49 1.23 -18.38
C SER A 480 14.53 1.76 -19.35
N SER A 481 14.15 1.91 -20.62
CA SER A 481 14.95 2.52 -21.69
C SER A 481 14.81 4.04 -21.75
N VAL A 482 13.80 4.59 -21.06
CA VAL A 482 13.56 6.02 -20.90
C VAL A 482 13.66 6.42 -19.42
N PRO A 483 13.94 7.69 -19.10
CA PRO A 483 13.88 8.19 -17.73
C PRO A 483 12.56 7.81 -17.05
N ALA A 484 12.67 7.29 -15.83
CA ALA A 484 11.54 6.73 -15.10
C ALA A 484 11.60 7.13 -13.63
N LEU A 485 10.42 7.41 -13.06
CA LEU A 485 10.19 7.68 -11.65
C LEU A 485 9.28 6.59 -11.06
N SER A 486 9.74 5.92 -10.01
CA SER A 486 8.92 5.00 -9.22
C SER A 486 8.30 5.75 -8.03
N ILE A 487 7.00 5.98 -8.09
CA ILE A 487 6.19 6.52 -6.99
C ILE A 487 5.56 5.33 -6.27
N PHE A 488 5.78 5.19 -4.96
CA PHE A 488 5.33 3.99 -4.24
C PHE A 488 4.96 4.24 -2.79
N GLY A 489 4.00 3.45 -2.30
CA GLY A 489 3.62 3.48 -0.89
C GLY A 489 4.57 2.67 -0.02
N TYR A 490 4.83 3.13 1.20
CA TYR A 490 5.61 2.42 2.21
C TYR A 490 4.92 2.41 3.59
N GLY A 491 5.40 1.55 4.48
CA GLY A 491 4.99 1.53 5.88
C GLY A 491 3.58 0.98 6.17
N LEU A 492 2.80 0.60 5.16
CA LEU A 492 1.50 -0.04 5.34
C LEU A 492 1.62 -1.56 5.33
N LYS A 493 0.78 -2.22 6.14
CA LYS A 493 0.70 -3.68 6.25
C LYS A 493 0.36 -4.28 4.87
N THR A 494 1.33 -4.97 4.28
CA THR A 494 1.28 -5.44 2.89
C THR A 494 1.74 -6.88 2.82
N ALA A 495 1.09 -7.69 1.97
CA ALA A 495 1.44 -9.09 1.77
C ALA A 495 2.83 -9.23 1.15
N VAL A 496 3.78 -9.84 1.87
CA VAL A 496 5.17 -10.01 1.43
C VAL A 496 5.54 -11.46 1.13
N GLN A 497 4.88 -12.42 1.78
CA GLN A 497 5.18 -13.84 1.69
C GLN A 497 3.92 -14.69 1.92
N LEU A 498 3.94 -15.94 1.44
CA LEU A 498 2.89 -16.94 1.64
C LEU A 498 3.47 -18.17 2.36
N GLN A 499 2.85 -18.60 3.45
CA GLN A 499 3.10 -19.92 4.02
C GLN A 499 2.14 -20.92 3.37
N VAL A 500 2.67 -21.92 2.69
CA VAL A 500 1.87 -22.90 1.95
C VAL A 500 2.01 -24.29 2.53
N GLN A 501 0.91 -25.04 2.57
CA GLN A 501 0.90 -26.43 3.02
C GLN A 501 0.55 -27.34 1.86
N ARG A 502 1.42 -28.32 1.62
CA ARG A 502 1.19 -29.39 0.65
C ARG A 502 0.66 -30.65 1.32
N ASP A 503 -0.22 -31.35 0.61
CA ASP A 503 -0.66 -32.69 0.98
C ASP A 503 0.41 -33.76 0.66
N GLN A 504 0.07 -35.01 0.96
CA GLN A 504 0.96 -36.16 0.72
C GLN A 504 1.25 -36.41 -0.78
N ASN A 505 0.40 -35.87 -1.67
CA ASN A 505 0.56 -35.95 -3.12
C ASN A 505 1.31 -34.73 -3.69
N GLY A 506 1.74 -33.80 -2.84
CA GLY A 506 2.45 -32.58 -3.22
C GLY A 506 1.54 -31.43 -3.67
N THR A 507 0.21 -31.58 -3.58
CA THR A 507 -0.77 -30.57 -3.98
C THR A 507 -0.96 -29.54 -2.87
N PHE A 508 -1.13 -28.27 -3.24
CA PHE A 508 -1.37 -27.19 -2.29
C PHE A 508 -2.77 -27.33 -1.66
N GLN A 509 -2.84 -27.34 -0.34
CA GLN A 509 -4.11 -27.41 0.41
C GLN A 509 -4.45 -26.11 1.14
N LYS A 510 -3.44 -25.36 1.57
CA LYS A 510 -3.63 -24.13 2.36
C LYS A 510 -2.55 -23.12 2.02
N ALA A 511 -2.93 -21.84 2.03
CA ALA A 511 -1.99 -20.73 2.03
C ALA A 511 -2.38 -19.74 3.14
N ILE A 512 -1.38 -19.21 3.84
CA ILE A 512 -1.51 -18.14 4.84
C ILE A 512 -0.66 -16.97 4.34
N ILE A 513 -1.22 -15.76 4.39
CA ILE A 513 -0.54 -14.55 3.94
C ILE A 513 0.23 -13.95 5.11
N ASP A 514 1.54 -13.83 4.94
CA ASP A 514 2.39 -13.05 5.84
C ASP A 514 2.44 -11.60 5.34
N THR A 515 2.22 -10.68 6.28
CA THR A 515 2.16 -9.25 5.99
C THR A 515 3.13 -8.47 6.86
N GLU A 516 3.79 -7.48 6.27
CA GLU A 516 4.74 -6.60 6.96
C GLU A 516 4.43 -5.12 6.62
N PRO A 517 4.83 -4.16 7.46
CA PRO A 517 4.70 -2.73 7.17
C PRO A 517 5.75 -2.28 6.12
N GLY A 518 5.60 -2.75 4.89
CA GLY A 518 6.61 -2.66 3.82
C GLY A 518 6.03 -2.50 2.40
N GLY A 519 4.96 -1.72 2.27
CA GLY A 519 4.28 -1.46 1.00
C GLY A 519 3.08 -0.53 1.15
N ASP A 520 2.16 -0.59 0.20
CA ASP A 520 1.00 0.30 0.06
C ASP A 520 -0.35 -0.38 0.38
N SER A 521 -0.34 -1.48 1.15
CA SER A 521 -1.45 -2.43 1.41
C SER A 521 -1.76 -3.45 0.31
N SER A 522 -1.21 -3.24 -0.90
CA SER A 522 -1.36 -4.17 -2.02
C SER A 522 -0.02 -4.62 -2.59
N VAL A 523 0.83 -3.68 -2.99
CA VAL A 523 2.12 -3.88 -3.64
C VAL A 523 3.26 -3.63 -2.65
N PRO A 524 4.15 -4.62 -2.41
CA PRO A 524 5.33 -4.42 -1.59
C PRO A 524 6.30 -3.41 -2.21
N GLU A 525 7.05 -2.67 -1.39
CA GLU A 525 8.05 -1.68 -1.83
C GLU A 525 9.04 -2.28 -2.84
N ARG A 526 9.54 -3.48 -2.55
CA ARG A 526 10.48 -4.21 -3.44
C ARG A 526 9.94 -4.49 -4.83
N SER A 527 8.62 -4.47 -4.99
CA SER A 527 7.95 -4.69 -6.27
C SER A 527 7.63 -3.37 -6.97
N ALA A 528 7.26 -2.36 -6.20
CA ALA A 528 6.94 -1.01 -6.68
C ALA A 528 8.14 -0.23 -7.23
N VAL A 529 9.34 -0.51 -6.74
CA VAL A 529 10.57 0.15 -7.19
C VAL A 529 11.18 -0.58 -8.39
N LEU A 530 11.21 0.08 -9.54
CA LEU A 530 11.92 -0.42 -10.71
C LEU A 530 13.44 -0.14 -10.53
N PRO A 531 14.33 -1.10 -10.80
CA PRO A 531 15.76 -0.87 -10.64
C PRO A 531 16.27 0.33 -11.46
N ARG A 532 17.09 1.18 -10.82
CA ARG A 532 17.77 2.36 -11.42
C ARG A 532 16.83 3.49 -11.84
N THR A 533 15.62 3.54 -11.33
CA THR A 533 14.74 4.70 -11.49
C THR A 533 14.97 5.71 -10.39
N GLU A 534 14.55 6.94 -10.63
CA GLU A 534 14.29 7.87 -9.54
C GLU A 534 13.17 7.29 -8.65
N ILE A 535 13.11 7.75 -7.40
CA ILE A 535 12.11 7.27 -6.44
C ILE A 535 11.33 8.40 -5.79
N HIS A 536 10.06 8.16 -5.51
CA HIS A 536 9.21 9.04 -4.72
C HIS A 536 8.36 8.20 -3.74
N PRO A 537 8.91 7.86 -2.56
CA PRO A 537 8.17 7.16 -1.52
C PRO A 537 7.13 8.06 -0.85
N VAL A 538 5.94 7.54 -0.61
CA VAL A 538 4.83 8.19 0.13
C VAL A 538 4.18 7.21 1.10
N GLN A 539 3.60 7.69 2.19
CA GLN A 539 2.94 6.81 3.17
C GLN A 539 1.44 6.78 2.90
N GLN A 540 1.04 6.05 1.85
CA GLN A 540 -0.32 6.06 1.31
C GLN A 540 -0.77 4.69 0.80
N TYR A 541 -2.08 4.44 0.84
CA TYR A 541 -2.72 3.24 0.31
C TYR A 541 -2.66 3.19 -1.22
N HIS A 542 -2.58 1.98 -1.79
CA HIS A 542 -2.43 1.71 -3.22
C HIS A 542 -3.37 2.54 -4.12
N GLY A 543 -4.68 2.42 -3.89
CA GLY A 543 -5.72 3.13 -4.67
C GLY A 543 -5.84 4.63 -4.38
N ALA A 544 -5.00 5.17 -3.49
CA ALA A 544 -5.00 6.57 -3.09
C ALA A 544 -3.65 7.27 -3.37
N LEU A 545 -2.67 6.58 -3.97
CA LEU A 545 -1.34 7.14 -4.24
C LEU A 545 -1.41 8.47 -5.01
N PHE A 546 -2.27 8.55 -6.03
CA PHE A 546 -2.44 9.75 -6.86
C PHE A 546 -3.25 10.87 -6.20
N ASN A 547 -3.93 10.59 -5.08
CA ASN A 547 -4.63 11.60 -4.29
C ASN A 547 -3.70 12.29 -3.28
N ASP A 548 -2.57 11.67 -2.98
CA ASP A 548 -1.61 12.15 -2.01
C ASP A 548 -1.01 13.50 -2.46
N ASN A 549 -0.98 14.45 -1.55
CA ASN A 549 -0.49 15.80 -1.82
C ASN A 549 0.99 15.80 -2.19
N ASP A 550 1.83 14.93 -1.62
CA ASP A 550 3.25 14.82 -2.00
C ASP A 550 3.39 14.31 -3.43
N VAL A 551 2.53 13.37 -3.83
CA VAL A 551 2.49 12.86 -5.20
C VAL A 551 2.05 13.95 -6.16
N LYS A 552 0.98 14.69 -5.86
CA LYS A 552 0.55 15.84 -6.67
C LYS A 552 1.65 16.87 -6.83
N MET A 553 2.33 17.23 -5.74
CA MET A 553 3.48 18.14 -5.78
C MET A 553 4.61 17.59 -6.66
N ARG A 554 4.92 16.29 -6.55
CA ARG A 554 5.90 15.65 -7.43
C ARG A 554 5.47 15.72 -8.89
N LEU A 555 4.22 15.42 -9.22
CA LEU A 555 3.69 15.52 -10.58
C LEU A 555 3.79 16.95 -11.11
N LYS A 556 3.46 17.97 -10.31
CA LYS A 556 3.63 19.38 -10.68
C LYS A 556 5.07 19.69 -11.08
N LEU A 557 6.04 19.27 -10.28
CA LEU A 557 7.47 19.49 -10.58
C LEU A 557 7.87 18.78 -11.88
N GLU A 558 7.46 17.52 -12.05
CA GLU A 558 7.80 16.71 -13.23
C GLU A 558 7.20 17.24 -14.53
N LEU A 559 5.99 17.82 -14.45
CA LEU A 559 5.23 18.22 -15.63
C LEU A 559 5.42 19.70 -16.00
N LEU A 560 5.81 20.55 -15.04
CA LEU A 560 6.00 22.00 -15.28
C LEU A 560 7.47 22.42 -15.36
N GLN A 561 8.42 21.62 -14.86
CA GLN A 561 9.86 21.93 -14.91
C GLN A 561 10.62 21.11 -15.97
N GLY A 562 9.91 20.26 -16.72
CA GLY A 562 10.46 19.31 -17.70
C GLY A 562 10.72 19.90 -19.08
#